data_AF-H3KH10-F1
#
_entry.id   AF-H3KH10-F1
#
_cell.length_a   1.000
_cell.length_b   1.000
_cell.length_c   1.000
_cell.angle_alpha   90.00
_cell.angle_beta   90.00
_cell.angle_gamma   90.00
#
_symmetry.space_group_name_H-M   'P 1'
#
loop_
_entity.id
_entity.type
_entity.pdbx_description
1 polymer ?
#
loop_
_entity_poly.entity_id
_entity_poly.type
_entity_poly.pdbx_seq_one_letter_code
_entity_poly.pdbx_strand_id
1 'polypeptide(L)'
;MTTFFSKLIRGAAAFAASLLILAPVTTPAHAAGDNGGWLSAIDHAKGPKTNEPHVRAKIIAENTSLTPQAENRLAVVLEHADGWHTYWRMPGDAGLVTEFTFTKPSNIKVTPPRFPLPERIRTGELIGFGYEGTTAFPFTVEVPRQVRFGDRVTISVKVDYLACADVCVPGTANASIRLPLAVVGKPSGDEAAIKEAESLIPETIATDAVRAVIDENRIRIEVAPSAGIVEHTLDFFPLEDDVLKLATDPVASITPENRTIQVEAAADFAAEPREKISGVLVADGGPAEGGWAIETEIPLVKGAVAPLPVQASAAAQTNGVEGVPAAAPVPAVPVSNAPSLGALTAIFFAFVGGIILNLMPCVFPVLSLKLLQLVDAARKGEAIARHGIAFTAGVCATMLALSGVLLALRGAGAALGWGFQLQNPAVVAGLILLFGAITANLAGLYEFTLGTGVANMSFAKAKKDGVPQSFLTGVLAVIIASPCTAPFMGAALGYALTATVPVAVAVFLALGLGMSLPWLLLCIFPAWAAWLPKPGPWMETFRKVMAVPMALAILWLGWVLSKQVDFFGMMVVVAGLASLIVALWLLGREQWGRGKNRPLMLFLLVLSIAGA
;
A
#
# COMPACT_ATOMS: atom_id res chain seq x y z
N MET A 1 12.72 -50.03 4.07
CA MET A 1 12.69 -48.65 3.51
C MET A 1 11.62 -48.44 2.43
N THR A 2 11.07 -49.49 1.80
CA THR A 2 10.02 -49.40 0.76
C THR A 2 8.58 -49.41 1.30
N THR A 3 8.35 -49.83 2.55
CA THR A 3 7.02 -49.96 3.16
C THR A 3 6.51 -48.70 3.87
N PHE A 4 7.40 -47.77 4.24
CA PHE A 4 7.03 -46.54 4.96
C PHE A 4 6.60 -45.43 3.97
N PHE A 5 7.30 -45.34 2.83
CA PHE A 5 6.99 -44.38 1.77
C PHE A 5 5.71 -44.72 0.99
N SER A 6 5.36 -46.01 0.82
CA SER A 6 4.10 -46.38 0.17
C SER A 6 2.87 -46.09 1.05
N LYS A 7 3.02 -46.10 2.39
CA LYS A 7 1.97 -45.69 3.34
C LYS A 7 1.77 -44.18 3.34
N LEU A 8 2.84 -43.38 3.22
CA LEU A 8 2.74 -41.92 3.18
C LEU A 8 2.05 -41.42 1.88
N ILE A 9 2.39 -42.04 0.74
CA ILE A 9 1.80 -41.68 -0.57
C ILE A 9 0.34 -42.16 -0.67
N ARG A 10 -0.01 -43.32 -0.11
CA ARG A 10 -1.40 -43.79 -0.03
C ARG A 10 -2.24 -42.98 0.97
N GLY A 11 -1.63 -42.45 2.04
CA GLY A 11 -2.30 -41.55 3.00
C GLY A 11 -2.64 -40.19 2.38
N ALA A 12 -1.74 -39.62 1.57
CA ALA A 12 -1.97 -38.35 0.87
C ALA A 12 -3.04 -38.47 -0.24
N ALA A 13 -3.11 -39.60 -0.94
CA ALA A 13 -4.13 -39.86 -1.95
C ALA A 13 -5.53 -40.10 -1.34
N ALA A 14 -5.61 -40.70 -0.15
CA ALA A 14 -6.88 -40.90 0.58
C ALA A 14 -7.43 -39.59 1.16
N PHE A 15 -6.57 -38.62 1.50
CA PHE A 15 -7.00 -37.31 2.01
C PHE A 15 -7.54 -36.39 0.90
N ALA A 16 -7.04 -36.53 -0.33
CA ALA A 16 -7.50 -35.75 -1.48
C ALA A 16 -8.83 -36.26 -2.09
N ALA A 17 -9.17 -37.54 -1.87
CA ALA A 17 -10.40 -38.15 -2.42
C ALA A 17 -11.65 -37.97 -1.53
N SER A 18 -11.50 -37.62 -0.24
CA SER A 18 -12.64 -37.44 0.68
C SER A 18 -13.22 -36.02 0.70
N LEU A 19 -12.68 -35.07 -0.07
CA LEU A 19 -13.14 -33.67 -0.06
C LEU A 19 -14.21 -33.32 -1.12
N LEU A 20 -14.77 -34.32 -1.83
CA LEU A 20 -15.59 -34.07 -3.02
C LEU A 20 -17.01 -34.64 -3.01
N ILE A 21 -17.55 -35.06 -1.86
CA ILE A 21 -18.97 -35.45 -1.78
C ILE A 21 -19.57 -34.95 -0.47
N LEU A 22 -20.32 -33.84 -0.53
CA LEU A 22 -21.58 -33.67 0.22
C LEU A 22 -22.26 -32.36 -0.21
N ALA A 23 -23.33 -32.53 -1.00
CA ALA A 23 -24.37 -31.53 -1.25
C ALA A 23 -25.34 -31.45 -0.04
N PRO A 24 -26.18 -30.41 0.06
CA PRO A 24 -26.74 -29.94 1.33
C PRO A 24 -28.01 -30.68 1.72
N VAL A 25 -28.20 -30.89 3.02
CA VAL A 25 -29.50 -31.23 3.63
C VAL A 25 -29.96 -30.03 4.44
N THR A 26 -31.20 -29.62 4.19
CA THR A 26 -31.88 -28.46 4.75
C THR A 26 -32.65 -28.79 6.04
N THR A 27 -32.89 -27.73 6.84
CA THR A 27 -33.95 -27.52 7.86
C THR A 27 -33.66 -27.97 9.33
N PRO A 28 -34.39 -27.44 10.36
CA PRO A 28 -34.14 -26.13 10.98
C PRO A 28 -34.15 -26.15 12.55
N ALA A 29 -33.87 -24.98 13.13
CA ALA A 29 -34.38 -24.44 14.41
C ALA A 29 -33.76 -24.86 15.78
N HIS A 30 -33.35 -23.79 16.50
CA HIS A 30 -33.37 -23.53 17.95
C HIS A 30 -32.56 -24.39 18.93
N ALA A 31 -31.51 -23.79 19.51
CA ALA A 31 -31.45 -23.51 20.96
C ALA A 31 -30.19 -22.68 21.31
N ALA A 32 -30.39 -21.64 22.12
CA ALA A 32 -29.36 -20.83 22.73
C ALA A 32 -28.53 -21.63 23.75
N GLY A 33 -27.24 -21.32 23.86
CA GLY A 33 -26.32 -21.91 24.81
C GLY A 33 -24.96 -21.22 24.77
N ASP A 34 -24.86 -20.15 25.56
CA ASP A 34 -23.64 -19.42 25.89
C ASP A 34 -22.57 -20.38 26.43
N ASN A 35 -21.38 -20.38 25.82
CA ASN A 35 -20.17 -21.03 26.35
C ASN A 35 -18.93 -20.42 25.66
N GLY A 36 -18.29 -19.49 26.38
CA GLY A 36 -17.04 -18.83 26.00
C GLY A 36 -15.85 -19.79 25.87
N GLY A 37 -15.75 -20.46 24.72
CA GLY A 37 -14.58 -21.25 24.32
C GLY A 37 -13.82 -20.58 23.18
N TRP A 38 -12.49 -20.73 23.18
CA TRP A 38 -11.47 -20.34 22.19
C TRP A 38 -11.84 -20.32 20.68
N LEU A 39 -12.93 -20.99 20.27
CA LEU A 39 -13.47 -20.97 18.91
C LEU A 39 -14.20 -19.65 18.60
N SER A 40 -14.72 -18.92 19.60
CA SER A 40 -15.31 -17.58 19.43
C SER A 40 -14.29 -16.52 19.03
N ALA A 41 -13.01 -16.70 19.38
CA ALA A 41 -11.92 -15.83 18.93
C ALA A 41 -11.61 -15.96 17.43
N ILE A 42 -11.95 -17.11 16.82
CA ILE A 42 -11.80 -17.33 15.38
C ILE A 42 -12.99 -16.71 14.62
N ASP A 43 -14.18 -16.67 15.20
CA ASP A 43 -15.32 -15.96 14.61
C ASP A 43 -15.18 -14.43 14.69
N HIS A 44 -14.46 -13.89 15.68
CA HIS A 44 -14.03 -12.48 15.68
C HIS A 44 -12.90 -12.16 14.68
N ALA A 45 -12.22 -13.18 14.13
CA ALA A 45 -11.23 -13.03 13.07
C ALA A 45 -11.80 -13.20 11.65
N LYS A 46 -13.11 -13.43 11.53
CA LYS A 46 -13.84 -13.13 10.29
C LYS A 46 -13.97 -11.61 10.21
N GLY A 47 -13.03 -10.98 9.52
CA GLY A 47 -13.26 -9.65 8.97
C GLY A 47 -14.62 -9.61 8.24
N PRO A 48 -15.25 -8.43 8.13
CA PRO A 48 -16.57 -8.29 7.50
C PRO A 48 -16.57 -9.01 6.15
N LYS A 49 -17.65 -9.76 5.90
CA LYS A 49 -17.83 -10.54 4.67
C LYS A 49 -17.49 -9.64 3.47
N THR A 50 -16.57 -10.12 2.62
CA THR A 50 -15.94 -9.42 1.49
C THR A 50 -16.88 -9.05 0.33
N ASN A 51 -18.13 -8.70 0.61
CA ASN A 51 -19.13 -8.30 -0.37
C ASN A 51 -20.13 -7.25 0.15
N GLU A 52 -19.96 -6.72 1.37
CA GLU A 52 -20.76 -5.59 1.83
C GLU A 52 -20.07 -4.28 1.43
N PRO A 53 -20.75 -3.38 0.71
CA PRO A 53 -20.16 -2.09 0.36
C PRO A 53 -19.92 -1.28 1.64
N HIS A 54 -18.66 -0.95 1.91
CA HIS A 54 -18.25 -0.10 3.04
C HIS A 54 -18.86 1.31 2.99
N VAL A 55 -19.38 1.70 1.82
CA VAL A 55 -20.11 2.94 1.60
C VAL A 55 -21.34 2.64 0.76
N ARG A 56 -22.53 3.02 1.24
CA ARG A 56 -23.78 2.94 0.47
C ARG A 56 -24.16 4.31 -0.05
N ALA A 57 -24.60 4.38 -1.31
CA ALA A 57 -25.11 5.61 -1.90
C ALA A 57 -26.65 5.54 -2.05
N LYS A 58 -27.34 6.64 -1.74
CA LYS A 58 -28.76 6.85 -2.07
C LYS A 58 -28.95 8.25 -2.63
N ILE A 59 -29.98 8.46 -3.45
CA ILE A 59 -30.40 9.80 -3.86
C ILE A 59 -31.68 10.13 -3.09
N ILE A 60 -31.71 11.29 -2.44
CA ILE A 60 -32.89 11.85 -1.77
C ILE A 60 -33.34 13.11 -2.50
N ALA A 61 -34.62 13.48 -2.36
CA ALA A 61 -35.20 14.64 -3.03
C ALA A 61 -36.03 15.47 -2.06
N GLU A 62 -35.96 16.80 -2.16
CA GLU A 62 -36.70 17.71 -1.28
C GLU A 62 -38.21 17.54 -1.44
N ASN A 63 -38.63 17.27 -2.68
CA ASN A 63 -40.02 17.08 -3.05
C ASN A 63 -40.26 15.70 -3.65
N THR A 64 -41.48 15.19 -3.46
CA THR A 64 -41.95 13.89 -3.97
C THR A 64 -42.11 13.84 -5.51
N SER A 65 -41.97 14.97 -6.19
CA SER A 65 -42.06 15.10 -7.65
C SER A 65 -41.18 16.24 -8.14
N LEU A 66 -40.71 16.16 -9.39
CA LEU A 66 -40.01 17.26 -10.04
C LEU A 66 -41.02 18.24 -10.67
N THR A 67 -40.79 19.53 -10.47
CA THR A 67 -41.59 20.61 -11.02
C THR A 67 -40.87 21.21 -12.25
N PRO A 68 -41.46 21.15 -13.45
CA PRO A 68 -40.89 21.79 -14.64
C PRO A 68 -40.68 23.29 -14.47
N GLN A 69 -39.58 23.81 -15.01
CA GLN A 69 -39.15 25.21 -14.89
C GLN A 69 -38.88 25.71 -13.45
N ALA A 70 -38.88 24.82 -12.46
CA ALA A 70 -38.43 25.12 -11.11
C ALA A 70 -37.05 24.49 -10.86
N GLU A 71 -36.35 25.05 -9.88
CA GLU A 71 -35.15 24.43 -9.32
C GLU A 71 -35.59 23.30 -8.37
N ASN A 72 -35.22 22.06 -8.70
CA ASN A 72 -35.54 20.91 -7.87
C ASN A 72 -34.29 20.51 -7.09
N ARG A 73 -34.36 20.55 -5.75
CA ARG A 73 -33.24 20.22 -4.87
C ARG A 73 -33.22 18.75 -4.50
N LEU A 74 -32.08 18.13 -4.69
CA LEU A 74 -31.81 16.73 -4.37
C LEU A 74 -30.46 16.63 -3.65
N ALA A 75 -30.16 15.47 -3.08
CA ALA A 75 -28.82 15.19 -2.57
C ALA A 75 -28.42 13.74 -2.82
N VAL A 76 -27.13 13.51 -3.06
CA VAL A 76 -26.53 12.17 -2.98
C VAL A 76 -26.12 11.96 -1.54
N VAL A 77 -26.61 10.92 -0.87
CA VAL A 77 -26.22 10.59 0.49
C VAL A 77 -25.29 9.40 0.47
N LEU A 78 -24.12 9.54 1.09
CA LEU A 78 -23.17 8.47 1.34
C LEU A 78 -23.28 8.06 2.80
N GLU A 79 -23.54 6.78 3.04
CA GLU A 79 -23.54 6.16 4.36
C GLU A 79 -22.30 5.27 4.49
N HIS A 80 -21.39 5.66 5.37
CA HIS A 80 -20.17 4.92 5.66
C HIS A 80 -20.43 3.89 6.78
N ALA A 81 -19.79 2.74 6.69
CA ALA A 81 -19.72 1.82 7.82
C ALA A 81 -18.87 2.42 8.96
N ASP A 82 -19.12 2.02 10.20
CA ASP A 82 -18.39 2.53 11.37
C ASP A 82 -16.87 2.38 11.19
N GLY A 83 -16.14 3.48 11.42
CA GLY A 83 -14.69 3.56 11.26
C GLY A 83 -14.19 3.70 9.82
N TRP A 84 -15.08 3.83 8.84
CA TRP A 84 -14.72 4.11 7.44
C TRP A 84 -15.04 5.54 7.05
N HIS A 85 -14.19 6.13 6.20
CA HIS A 85 -14.39 7.46 5.63
C HIS A 85 -14.16 7.48 4.12
N THR A 86 -14.72 8.50 3.46
CA THR A 86 -14.36 8.90 2.09
C THR A 86 -13.79 10.31 2.09
N TYR A 87 -13.20 10.73 0.97
CA TYR A 87 -12.46 11.98 0.90
C TYR A 87 -13.23 13.12 0.24
N TRP A 88 -12.84 14.32 0.65
CA TRP A 88 -13.28 15.60 0.10
C TRP A 88 -12.68 15.86 -1.29
N ARG A 89 -13.10 16.97 -1.92
CA ARG A 89 -12.57 17.44 -3.22
C ARG A 89 -11.07 17.78 -3.19
N MET A 90 -10.52 18.07 -2.02
CA MET A 90 -9.08 18.08 -1.77
C MET A 90 -8.81 17.03 -0.68
N PRO A 91 -8.24 15.85 -1.02
CA PRO A 91 -8.25 14.69 -0.14
C PRO A 91 -7.18 14.71 0.97
N GLY A 92 -6.22 15.63 0.91
CA GLY A 92 -5.05 15.68 1.80
C GLY A 92 -3.91 14.77 1.36
N ASP A 93 -3.08 14.30 2.29
CA ASP A 93 -1.77 13.68 2.01
C ASP A 93 -1.83 12.33 1.27
N ALA A 94 -2.94 11.58 1.36
CA ALA A 94 -2.99 10.18 0.88
C ALA A 94 -4.36 9.66 0.40
N GLY A 95 -5.31 10.54 0.08
CA GLY A 95 -6.64 10.14 -0.38
C GLY A 95 -6.87 10.29 -1.89
N LEU A 96 -8.06 9.88 -2.35
CA LEU A 96 -8.55 10.11 -3.71
C LEU A 96 -9.91 10.79 -3.67
N VAL A 97 -10.11 11.76 -4.55
CA VAL A 97 -11.35 12.56 -4.64
C VAL A 97 -12.56 11.67 -4.92
N THR A 98 -13.66 11.94 -4.22
CA THR A 98 -14.96 11.32 -4.49
C THR A 98 -15.58 11.94 -5.74
N GLU A 99 -15.75 11.15 -6.81
CA GLU A 99 -16.28 11.60 -8.09
C GLU A 99 -17.73 11.15 -8.31
N PHE A 100 -18.57 12.06 -8.81
CA PHE A 100 -19.99 11.82 -9.07
C PHE A 100 -20.31 11.90 -10.56
N THR A 101 -20.66 10.76 -11.17
CA THR A 101 -21.05 10.68 -12.58
C THR A 101 -22.55 10.44 -12.73
N PHE A 102 -23.28 11.45 -13.23
CA PHE A 102 -24.74 11.36 -13.43
C PHE A 102 -25.13 10.79 -14.79
N THR A 103 -26.07 9.84 -14.77
CA THR A 103 -26.82 9.38 -15.95
C THR A 103 -28.24 9.93 -15.89
N LYS A 104 -28.60 10.74 -16.89
CA LYS A 104 -29.87 11.46 -16.97
C LYS A 104 -30.44 11.48 -18.39
N PRO A 105 -31.76 11.68 -18.56
CA PRO A 105 -32.35 11.99 -19.85
C PRO A 105 -31.71 13.23 -20.50
N SER A 106 -31.59 13.23 -21.82
CA SER A 106 -30.87 14.27 -22.58
C SER A 106 -31.46 15.68 -22.43
N ASN A 107 -32.73 15.79 -22.08
CA ASN A 107 -33.46 17.05 -21.95
C ASN A 107 -33.36 17.69 -20.55
N ILE A 108 -32.72 17.05 -19.57
CA ILE A 108 -32.64 17.53 -18.18
C ILE A 108 -31.24 18.06 -17.87
N LYS A 109 -31.12 19.14 -17.11
CA LYS A 109 -29.84 19.62 -16.58
C LYS A 109 -29.71 19.25 -15.11
N VAL A 110 -28.51 18.85 -14.71
CA VAL A 110 -28.15 18.47 -13.35
C VAL A 110 -26.85 19.19 -13.02
N THR A 111 -26.80 19.91 -11.90
CA THR A 111 -25.59 20.57 -11.42
C THR A 111 -24.65 19.56 -10.74
N PRO A 112 -23.33 19.82 -10.70
CA PRO A 112 -22.41 19.02 -9.90
C PRO A 112 -22.81 19.07 -8.41
N PRO A 113 -22.58 17.99 -7.64
CA PRO A 113 -22.85 17.98 -6.22
C PRO A 113 -21.93 18.98 -5.50
N ARG A 114 -22.51 19.74 -4.59
CA ARG A 114 -21.77 20.65 -3.72
C ARG A 114 -21.30 19.89 -2.49
N PHE A 115 -20.07 20.18 -2.08
CA PHE A 115 -19.42 19.52 -0.96
C PHE A 115 -19.67 20.30 0.34
N PRO A 116 -20.27 19.68 1.37
CA PRO A 116 -20.29 20.24 2.71
C PRO A 116 -18.88 20.44 3.28
N LEU A 117 -18.77 21.18 4.37
CA LEU A 117 -17.50 21.31 5.11
C LEU A 117 -16.96 19.92 5.50
N PRO A 118 -15.69 19.60 5.17
CA PRO A 118 -15.10 18.31 5.51
C PRO A 118 -14.58 18.27 6.95
N GLU A 119 -14.33 17.07 7.44
CA GLU A 119 -13.61 16.83 8.69
C GLU A 119 -12.13 16.56 8.42
N ARG A 120 -11.27 16.91 9.39
CA ARG A 120 -9.85 16.59 9.35
C ARG A 120 -9.63 15.21 9.96
N ILE A 121 -9.23 14.25 9.13
CA ILE A 121 -9.05 12.85 9.50
C ILE A 121 -7.55 12.55 9.60
N ARG A 122 -7.11 12.05 10.77
CA ARG A 122 -5.69 11.73 11.00
C ARG A 122 -5.48 10.21 10.98
N THR A 123 -4.70 9.74 10.01
CA THR A 123 -4.32 8.32 9.87
C THR A 123 -2.81 8.18 10.01
N GLY A 124 -2.33 7.91 11.23
CA GLY A 124 -0.91 7.95 11.54
C GLY A 124 -0.36 9.38 11.46
N GLU A 125 0.64 9.61 10.61
CA GLU A 125 1.21 10.93 10.34
C GLU A 125 0.53 11.66 9.17
N LEU A 126 -0.37 10.99 8.45
CA LEU A 126 -1.05 11.54 7.27
C LEU A 126 -2.34 12.25 7.69
N ILE A 127 -2.57 13.42 7.10
CA ILE A 127 -3.78 14.21 7.30
C ILE A 127 -4.59 14.20 6.01
N GLY A 128 -5.82 13.69 6.12
CA GLY A 128 -6.82 13.71 5.07
C GLY A 128 -7.98 14.63 5.40
N PHE A 129 -8.70 15.06 4.37
CA PHE A 129 -9.98 15.76 4.53
C PHE A 129 -11.08 14.92 3.93
N GLY A 130 -12.12 14.68 4.71
CA GLY A 130 -13.10 13.68 4.34
C GLY A 130 -14.36 13.71 5.18
N TYR A 131 -15.09 12.61 5.11
CA TYR A 131 -16.40 12.45 5.72
C TYR A 131 -16.53 11.07 6.35
N GLU A 132 -17.01 11.04 7.59
CA GLU A 132 -17.40 9.84 8.33
C GLU A 132 -18.94 9.80 8.50
N GLY A 133 -19.48 8.62 8.81
CA GLY A 133 -20.90 8.47 9.09
C GLY A 133 -21.79 8.72 7.86
N THR A 134 -22.79 9.60 7.99
CA THR A 134 -23.75 9.90 6.91
C THR A 134 -23.59 11.32 6.41
N THR A 135 -23.30 11.49 5.12
CA THR A 135 -23.08 12.80 4.52
C THR A 135 -23.91 12.97 3.26
N ALA A 136 -24.58 14.11 3.14
CA ALA A 136 -25.40 14.47 1.99
C ALA A 136 -24.69 15.53 1.14
N PHE A 137 -24.64 15.31 -0.18
CA PHE A 137 -24.05 16.18 -1.18
C PHE A 137 -25.15 16.80 -2.04
N PRO A 138 -25.58 18.04 -1.76
CA PRO A 138 -26.72 18.66 -2.45
C PRO A 138 -26.40 18.99 -3.91
N PHE A 139 -27.37 18.76 -4.79
CA PHE A 139 -27.34 19.14 -6.20
C PHE A 139 -28.74 19.55 -6.68
N THR A 140 -28.79 20.23 -7.82
CA THR A 140 -30.05 20.76 -8.36
C THR A 140 -30.35 20.19 -9.74
N VAL A 141 -31.65 20.02 -10.01
CA VAL A 141 -32.18 19.44 -11.24
C VAL A 141 -33.14 20.43 -11.89
N GLU A 142 -32.83 20.81 -13.13
CA GLU A 142 -33.70 21.66 -13.94
C GLU A 142 -34.40 20.83 -15.01
N VAL A 143 -35.73 20.85 -14.98
CA VAL A 143 -36.59 20.14 -15.94
C VAL A 143 -37.19 21.16 -16.93
N PRO A 144 -37.07 20.95 -18.26
CA PRO A 144 -37.59 21.88 -19.26
C PRO A 144 -39.12 21.84 -19.33
N ARG A 145 -39.73 22.81 -20.03
CA ARG A 145 -41.20 22.94 -20.14
C ARG A 145 -41.88 21.86 -21.00
N GLN A 146 -41.16 21.23 -21.92
CA GLN A 146 -41.71 20.31 -22.94
C GLN A 146 -41.73 18.84 -22.48
N VAL A 147 -42.33 18.56 -21.32
CA VAL A 147 -42.50 17.19 -20.79
C VAL A 147 -43.95 16.99 -20.34
N ARG A 148 -44.48 15.79 -20.52
CA ARG A 148 -45.86 15.47 -20.14
C ARG A 148 -45.93 15.27 -18.63
N PHE A 149 -46.83 15.97 -17.96
CA PHE A 149 -47.11 15.74 -16.54
C PHE A 149 -47.56 14.29 -16.32
N GLY A 150 -47.10 13.68 -15.23
CA GLY A 150 -47.31 12.26 -14.95
C GLY A 150 -46.22 11.33 -15.49
N ASP A 151 -45.38 11.79 -16.43
CA ASP A 151 -44.17 11.06 -16.81
C ASP A 151 -43.22 10.95 -15.61
N ARG A 152 -42.43 9.88 -15.57
CA ARG A 152 -41.46 9.64 -14.50
C ARG A 152 -40.05 9.79 -15.04
N VAL A 153 -39.27 10.63 -14.39
CA VAL A 153 -37.86 10.86 -14.66
C VAL A 153 -37.03 9.97 -13.74
N THR A 154 -36.08 9.24 -14.31
CA THR A 154 -35.07 8.50 -13.56
C THR A 154 -33.75 9.27 -13.61
N ILE A 155 -33.16 9.52 -12.45
CA ILE A 155 -31.81 10.08 -12.31
C ILE A 155 -30.97 9.02 -11.61
N SER A 156 -29.84 8.66 -12.22
CA SER A 156 -28.89 7.72 -11.63
C SER A 156 -27.55 8.39 -11.44
N VAL A 157 -26.81 8.01 -10.40
CA VAL A 157 -25.45 8.46 -10.13
C VAL A 157 -24.56 7.25 -9.87
N LYS A 158 -23.38 7.25 -10.49
CA LYS A 158 -22.25 6.40 -10.15
C LYS A 158 -21.28 7.23 -9.34
N VAL A 159 -20.95 6.76 -8.14
CA VAL A 159 -19.99 7.39 -7.23
C VAL A 159 -18.75 6.53 -7.20
N ASP A 160 -17.63 7.07 -7.66
CA ASP A 160 -16.31 6.46 -7.57
C ASP A 160 -15.57 7.10 -6.39
N TYR A 161 -15.06 6.28 -5.46
CA TYR A 161 -14.46 6.77 -4.22
C TYR A 161 -13.35 5.85 -3.72
N LEU A 162 -12.52 6.38 -2.83
CA LEU A 162 -11.60 5.59 -2.00
C LEU A 162 -12.13 5.59 -0.57
N ALA A 163 -12.49 4.41 -0.07
CA ALA A 163 -12.93 4.25 1.32
C ALA A 163 -11.75 3.76 2.16
N CYS A 164 -11.47 4.43 3.26
CA CYS A 164 -10.35 4.10 4.13
C CYS A 164 -10.79 3.88 5.58
N ALA A 165 -10.16 2.90 6.21
CA ALA A 165 -10.11 2.68 7.65
C ALA A 165 -8.62 2.47 8.00
N ASP A 166 -8.22 1.29 8.48
CA ASP A 166 -6.80 0.91 8.57
C ASP A 166 -6.14 0.65 7.20
N VAL A 167 -6.97 0.36 6.19
CA VAL A 167 -6.56 0.10 4.81
C VAL A 167 -7.50 0.85 3.87
N CYS A 168 -6.95 1.39 2.80
CA CYS A 168 -7.70 2.07 1.75
C CYS A 168 -8.12 1.11 0.63
N VAL A 169 -9.41 1.12 0.28
CA VAL A 169 -10.02 0.25 -0.72
C VAL A 169 -10.81 1.11 -1.72
N PRO A 170 -10.43 1.12 -3.01
CA PRO A 170 -11.22 1.76 -4.06
C PRO A 170 -12.58 1.07 -4.19
N GLY A 171 -13.63 1.86 -4.25
CA GLY A 171 -15.01 1.39 -4.29
C GLY A 171 -15.86 2.17 -5.30
N THR A 172 -16.99 1.57 -5.65
CA THR A 172 -18.00 2.21 -6.52
C THR A 172 -19.37 1.96 -5.95
N ALA A 173 -20.19 3.00 -5.85
CA ALA A 173 -21.58 2.90 -5.42
C ALA A 173 -22.51 3.48 -6.49
N ASN A 174 -23.66 2.84 -6.70
CA ASN A 174 -24.66 3.29 -7.65
C ASN A 174 -25.96 3.60 -6.91
N ALA A 175 -26.57 4.73 -7.21
CA ALA A 175 -27.87 5.10 -6.69
C ALA A 175 -28.76 5.60 -7.82
N SER A 176 -30.07 5.39 -7.69
CA SER A 176 -31.05 5.89 -8.64
C SER A 176 -32.34 6.29 -7.93
N ILE A 177 -32.95 7.38 -8.39
CA ILE A 177 -34.27 7.83 -7.93
C ILE A 177 -35.18 8.02 -9.14
N ARG A 178 -36.47 7.70 -8.96
CA ARG A 178 -37.49 7.85 -10.00
C ARG A 178 -38.64 8.71 -9.52
N LEU A 179 -38.67 9.97 -9.96
CA LEU A 179 -39.64 10.97 -9.55
C LEU A 179 -40.66 11.27 -10.66
N PRO A 180 -41.96 11.39 -10.35
CA PRO A 180 -42.96 11.87 -11.30
C PRO A 180 -42.79 13.37 -11.57
N LEU A 181 -43.29 13.83 -12.71
CA LEU A 181 -43.44 15.25 -13.04
C LEU A 181 -44.81 15.76 -12.60
N ALA A 182 -44.83 16.82 -11.79
CA ALA A 182 -46.05 17.45 -11.31
C ALA A 182 -45.97 18.98 -11.38
N VAL A 183 -47.13 19.65 -11.29
CA VAL A 183 -47.21 21.12 -11.27
C VAL A 183 -46.74 21.68 -9.92
N VAL A 184 -46.99 20.95 -8.84
CA VAL A 184 -46.56 21.29 -7.48
C VAL A 184 -46.04 20.03 -6.82
N GLY A 185 -44.79 20.07 -6.37
CA GLY A 185 -44.22 19.03 -5.51
C GLY A 185 -44.68 19.19 -4.07
N LYS A 186 -45.09 18.07 -3.44
CA LYS A 186 -45.24 18.02 -1.99
C LYS A 186 -43.89 17.73 -1.36
N PRO A 187 -43.55 18.33 -0.21
CA PRO A 187 -42.34 18.00 0.51
C PRO A 187 -42.24 16.50 0.79
N SER A 188 -41.04 15.97 0.66
CA SER A 188 -40.73 14.58 1.00
C SER A 188 -40.39 14.45 2.49
N GLY A 189 -40.18 13.21 2.95
CA GLY A 189 -39.62 12.97 4.29
C GLY A 189 -38.15 13.40 4.43
N ASP A 190 -37.47 13.70 3.32
CA ASP A 190 -36.05 14.04 3.28
C ASP A 190 -35.78 15.56 3.16
N GLU A 191 -36.82 16.40 3.14
CA GLU A 191 -36.72 17.86 3.00
C GLU A 191 -35.76 18.46 4.04
N ALA A 192 -35.88 18.05 5.31
CA ALA A 192 -35.05 18.57 6.40
C ALA A 192 -33.57 18.23 6.22
N ALA A 193 -33.25 16.99 5.85
CA ALA A 193 -31.88 16.52 5.64
C ALA A 193 -31.19 17.28 4.49
N ILE A 194 -31.93 17.64 3.44
CA ILE A 194 -31.36 18.43 2.32
C ILE A 194 -31.10 19.87 2.76
N LYS A 195 -32.03 20.49 3.51
CA LYS A 195 -31.84 21.85 4.03
C LYS A 195 -30.67 21.95 5.00
N GLU A 196 -30.53 20.96 5.88
CA GLU A 196 -29.38 20.84 6.77
C GLU A 196 -28.08 20.72 5.96
N ALA A 197 -28.01 19.80 5.00
CA ALA A 197 -26.84 19.64 4.15
C ALA A 197 -26.47 20.90 3.36
N GLU A 198 -27.47 21.67 2.89
CA GLU A 198 -27.23 22.96 2.23
C GLU A 198 -26.64 24.00 3.18
N SER A 199 -27.03 24.00 4.46
CA SER A 199 -26.49 24.94 5.46
C SER A 199 -25.05 24.66 5.85
N LEU A 200 -24.56 23.43 5.60
CA LEU A 200 -23.19 23.01 5.90
C LEU A 200 -22.20 23.30 4.77
N ILE A 201 -22.66 23.82 3.62
CA ILE A 201 -21.79 24.15 2.48
C ILE A 201 -21.12 25.50 2.75
N PRO A 202 -19.77 25.59 2.66
CA PRO A 202 -19.08 26.88 2.75
C PRO A 202 -19.55 27.87 1.69
N GLU A 203 -19.79 29.12 2.09
CA GLU A 203 -20.22 30.16 1.15
C GLU A 203 -19.01 30.70 0.39
N THR A 204 -19.12 30.80 -0.94
CA THR A 204 -18.04 31.37 -1.77
C THR A 204 -18.12 32.90 -1.76
N ILE A 205 -17.14 33.57 -1.16
CA ILE A 205 -17.14 35.03 -0.98
C ILE A 205 -15.80 35.61 -1.45
N ALA A 206 -15.85 36.62 -2.32
CA ALA A 206 -14.68 37.45 -2.62
C ALA A 206 -14.57 38.54 -1.55
N THR A 207 -13.50 38.53 -0.75
CA THR A 207 -13.33 39.48 0.35
C THR A 207 -11.88 39.94 0.49
N ASP A 208 -11.69 41.23 0.76
CA ASP A 208 -10.38 41.81 1.12
C ASP A 208 -10.12 41.76 2.64
N ALA A 209 -11.06 41.20 3.40
CA ALA A 209 -11.01 41.09 4.85
C ALA A 209 -10.07 39.98 5.34
N VAL A 210 -9.51 39.18 4.43
CA VAL A 210 -8.56 38.10 4.75
C VAL A 210 -7.26 38.37 4.03
N ARG A 211 -6.14 38.26 4.73
CA ARG A 211 -4.79 38.44 4.16
C ARG A 211 -3.86 37.36 4.66
N ALA A 212 -2.98 36.87 3.78
CA ALA A 212 -1.95 35.92 4.16
C ALA A 212 -0.56 36.56 4.02
N VAL A 213 0.29 36.31 5.01
CA VAL A 213 1.70 36.74 5.00
C VAL A 213 2.59 35.50 5.07
N ILE A 214 3.58 35.41 4.18
CA ILE A 214 4.55 34.31 4.18
C ILE A 214 5.95 34.80 4.57
N ASP A 215 6.61 34.04 5.45
CA ASP A 215 8.00 34.20 5.87
C ASP A 215 8.68 32.82 5.90
N GLU A 216 9.66 32.60 5.02
CA GLU A 216 10.27 31.27 4.82
C GLU A 216 9.20 30.19 4.54
N ASN A 217 8.94 29.27 5.48
CA ASN A 217 7.89 28.25 5.38
C ASN A 217 6.66 28.55 6.26
N ARG A 218 6.58 29.73 6.89
CA ARG A 218 5.49 30.08 7.81
C ARG A 218 4.49 30.97 7.10
N ILE A 219 3.24 30.54 7.04
CA ILE A 219 2.14 31.36 6.53
C ILE A 219 1.28 31.78 7.72
N ARG A 220 1.02 33.08 7.84
CA ARG A 220 0.09 33.64 8.81
C ARG A 220 -1.09 34.25 8.06
N ILE A 221 -2.27 33.69 8.29
CA ILE A 221 -3.52 34.19 7.73
C ILE A 221 -4.16 35.08 8.80
N GLU A 222 -4.42 36.33 8.46
CA GLU A 222 -5.10 37.32 9.27
C GLU A 222 -6.54 37.46 8.79
N VAL A 223 -7.49 37.36 9.72
CA VAL A 223 -8.93 37.53 9.46
C VAL A 223 -9.38 38.83 10.12
N ALA A 224 -9.77 39.81 9.32
CA ALA A 224 -10.23 41.09 9.83
C ALA A 224 -11.56 40.93 10.58
N PRO A 225 -11.84 41.78 11.59
CA PRO A 225 -13.11 41.74 12.33
C PRO A 225 -14.35 41.89 11.45
N SER A 226 -14.20 42.48 10.25
CA SER A 226 -15.26 42.64 9.26
C SER A 226 -15.65 41.35 8.53
N ALA A 227 -14.85 40.28 8.62
CA ALA A 227 -15.14 39.00 7.96
C ALA A 227 -16.23 38.18 8.67
N GLY A 228 -16.43 38.41 9.97
CA GLY A 228 -17.38 37.65 10.80
C GLY A 228 -17.02 37.74 12.27
N ILE A 229 -17.80 37.12 13.15
CA ILE A 229 -17.44 36.97 14.57
C ILE A 229 -16.62 35.69 14.72
N VAL A 230 -15.53 35.73 15.50
CA VAL A 230 -14.71 34.56 15.83
C VAL A 230 -14.47 34.61 17.33
N GLU A 231 -15.00 33.65 18.08
CA GLU A 231 -14.97 33.67 19.54
C GLU A 231 -13.95 32.70 20.14
N HIS A 232 -13.77 31.52 19.52
CA HIS A 232 -13.09 30.38 20.12
C HIS A 232 -12.09 29.69 19.21
N THR A 233 -12.47 29.38 17.97
CA THR A 233 -11.62 28.57 17.06
C THR A 233 -11.57 29.17 15.65
N LEU A 234 -10.44 28.96 14.98
CA LEU A 234 -10.23 29.37 13.61
C LEU A 234 -9.38 28.30 12.93
N ASP A 235 -9.91 27.72 11.86
CA ASP A 235 -9.27 26.67 11.07
C ASP A 235 -9.21 27.05 9.59
N PHE A 236 -8.30 26.39 8.88
CA PHE A 236 -8.08 26.59 7.45
C PHE A 236 -7.91 25.24 6.74
N PHE A 237 -8.69 25.07 5.67
CA PHE A 237 -8.64 23.92 4.78
C PHE A 237 -8.19 24.40 3.40
N PRO A 238 -7.01 24.00 2.90
CA PRO A 238 -6.58 24.42 1.57
C PRO A 238 -7.49 23.79 0.49
N LEU A 239 -7.57 24.44 -0.67
CA LEU A 239 -8.24 23.88 -1.86
C LEU A 239 -7.26 23.44 -2.94
N GLU A 240 -5.99 23.78 -2.77
CA GLU A 240 -4.91 23.47 -3.67
C GLU A 240 -3.97 22.46 -3.02
N ASP A 241 -3.54 21.46 -3.79
CA ASP A 241 -2.56 20.48 -3.36
C ASP A 241 -1.17 21.12 -3.16
N ASP A 242 -0.36 20.54 -2.28
CA ASP A 242 1.03 20.92 -2.02
C ASP A 242 1.25 22.39 -1.59
N VAL A 243 0.23 23.09 -1.08
CA VAL A 243 0.39 24.45 -0.51
C VAL A 243 0.86 24.39 0.94
N LEU A 244 0.28 23.49 1.73
CA LEU A 244 0.52 23.38 3.16
C LEU A 244 1.12 22.02 3.51
N LYS A 245 1.98 21.99 4.53
CA LYS A 245 2.43 20.77 5.17
C LYS A 245 1.40 20.36 6.22
N LEU A 246 0.47 19.50 5.81
CA LEU A 246 -0.73 19.18 6.59
C LEU A 246 -0.43 18.48 7.93
N ALA A 247 0.69 17.76 8.03
CA ALA A 247 1.13 17.07 9.25
C ALA A 247 1.38 18.02 10.44
N THR A 248 1.58 19.32 10.19
CA THR A 248 1.75 20.34 11.23
C THR A 248 0.39 20.98 11.55
N ASP A 249 -0.03 20.89 12.82
CA ASP A 249 -1.31 21.46 13.24
C ASP A 249 -1.31 23.00 13.15
N PRO A 250 -2.42 23.60 12.68
CA PRO A 250 -2.57 25.04 12.65
C PRO A 250 -2.56 25.62 14.06
N VAL A 251 -1.91 26.77 14.23
CA VAL A 251 -1.91 27.50 15.51
C VAL A 251 -2.73 28.77 15.37
N ALA A 252 -3.94 28.75 15.93
CA ALA A 252 -4.81 29.91 16.01
C ALA A 252 -4.47 30.78 17.22
N SER A 253 -4.48 32.09 17.04
CA SER A 253 -4.40 33.10 18.08
C SER A 253 -5.57 34.05 17.89
N ILE A 254 -6.57 33.93 18.77
CA ILE A 254 -7.80 34.71 18.73
C ILE A 254 -7.77 35.69 19.89
N THR A 255 -7.74 36.97 19.55
CA THR A 255 -7.87 38.09 20.48
C THR A 255 -8.90 39.07 19.93
N PRO A 256 -9.47 39.97 20.76
CA PRO A 256 -10.44 40.96 20.30
C PRO A 256 -9.91 41.86 19.16
N GLU A 257 -8.59 42.08 19.12
CA GLU A 257 -7.93 42.96 18.13
C GLU A 257 -7.25 42.19 16.99
N ASN A 258 -6.77 40.96 17.23
CA ASN A 258 -6.08 40.14 16.23
C ASN A 258 -6.64 38.72 16.18
N ARG A 259 -7.06 38.29 14.99
CA ARG A 259 -7.50 36.92 14.69
C ARG A 259 -6.61 36.35 13.62
N THR A 260 -5.69 35.49 14.03
CA THR A 260 -4.67 34.96 13.12
C THR A 260 -4.56 33.46 13.27
N ILE A 261 -4.35 32.77 12.16
CA ILE A 261 -3.99 31.35 12.12
C ILE A 261 -2.63 31.22 11.44
N GLN A 262 -1.71 30.50 12.07
CA GLN A 262 -0.39 30.18 11.51
C GLN A 262 -0.37 28.74 11.03
N VAL A 263 0.10 28.53 9.80
CA VAL A 263 0.24 27.23 9.13
C VAL A 263 1.63 27.12 8.52
N GLU A 264 2.11 25.89 8.36
CA GLU A 264 3.40 25.60 7.71
C GLU A 264 3.16 25.34 6.22
N ALA A 265 3.87 26.06 5.35
CA ALA A 265 3.88 25.84 3.91
C ALA A 265 4.65 24.56 3.57
N ALA A 266 4.23 23.89 2.50
CA ALA A 266 5.03 22.82 1.90
C ALA A 266 6.37 23.37 1.37
N ALA A 267 7.41 22.56 1.35
CA ALA A 267 8.76 23.00 0.98
C ALA A 267 8.82 23.59 -0.44
N ASP A 268 8.14 22.95 -1.40
CA ASP A 268 8.11 23.38 -2.79
C ASP A 268 7.33 24.70 -2.96
N PHE A 269 6.21 24.86 -2.26
CA PHE A 269 5.45 26.11 -2.25
C PHE A 269 6.21 27.26 -1.58
N ALA A 270 6.94 26.99 -0.50
CA ALA A 270 7.76 27.99 0.19
C ALA A 270 8.93 28.49 -0.68
N ALA A 271 9.46 27.65 -1.57
CA ALA A 271 10.53 28.03 -2.50
C ALA A 271 10.03 29.02 -3.56
N GLU A 272 8.85 28.78 -4.13
CA GLU A 272 8.22 29.63 -5.15
C GLU A 272 6.75 29.96 -4.79
N PRO A 273 6.52 30.89 -3.84
CA PRO A 273 5.18 31.20 -3.37
C PRO A 273 4.36 31.93 -4.42
N ARG A 274 3.10 31.50 -4.58
CA ARG A 274 2.10 32.14 -5.47
C ARG A 274 1.59 33.44 -4.87
N GLU A 275 0.99 34.30 -5.70
CA GLU A 275 0.42 35.58 -5.26
C GLU A 275 -0.87 35.43 -4.45
N LYS A 276 -1.52 34.25 -4.52
CA LYS A 276 -2.76 33.95 -3.82
C LYS A 276 -2.78 32.50 -3.36
N ILE A 277 -3.55 32.22 -2.31
CA ILE A 277 -3.87 30.87 -1.83
C ILE A 277 -5.39 30.70 -1.76
N SER A 278 -5.91 29.59 -2.26
CA SER A 278 -7.34 29.27 -2.19
C SER A 278 -7.61 28.31 -1.03
N GLY A 279 -8.65 28.59 -0.25
CA GLY A 279 -9.03 27.72 0.86
C GLY A 279 -10.38 28.06 1.48
N VAL A 280 -10.79 27.19 2.41
CA VAL A 280 -11.97 27.39 3.25
C VAL A 280 -11.50 27.80 4.64
N LEU A 281 -11.95 28.97 5.08
CA LEU A 281 -11.78 29.44 6.46
C LEU A 281 -13.00 29.04 7.28
N VAL A 282 -12.76 28.48 8.45
CA VAL A 282 -13.78 27.98 9.35
C VAL A 282 -13.61 28.66 10.70
N ALA A 283 -14.63 29.32 11.18
CA ALA A 283 -14.67 29.91 12.52
C ALA A 283 -15.61 29.12 13.42
N ASP A 284 -15.23 28.98 14.68
CA ASP A 284 -16.06 28.44 15.76
C ASP A 284 -16.71 27.09 15.40
N GLY A 285 -15.90 26.17 14.85
CA GLY A 285 -16.34 24.82 14.46
C GLY A 285 -17.16 24.75 13.16
N GLY A 286 -17.47 25.89 12.54
CA GLY A 286 -18.19 25.97 11.28
C GLY A 286 -19.72 25.94 11.43
N PRO A 287 -20.47 25.85 10.31
CA PRO A 287 -21.92 26.04 10.30
C PRO A 287 -22.70 25.04 11.17
N ALA A 288 -22.16 23.82 11.37
CA ALA A 288 -22.77 22.80 12.22
C ALA A 288 -22.79 23.17 13.71
N GLU A 289 -21.78 23.92 14.17
CA GLU A 289 -21.60 24.30 15.57
C GLU A 289 -22.07 25.74 15.87
N GLY A 290 -22.69 26.40 14.88
CA GLY A 290 -23.15 27.79 14.99
C GLY A 290 -22.11 28.84 14.57
N GLY A 291 -20.94 28.41 14.11
CA GLY A 291 -19.94 29.23 13.46
C GLY A 291 -20.21 29.47 11.97
N TRP A 292 -19.19 29.86 11.22
CA TRP A 292 -19.29 30.10 9.78
C TRP A 292 -18.12 29.48 9.01
N ALA A 293 -18.35 29.17 7.73
CA ALA A 293 -17.32 28.72 6.81
C ALA A 293 -17.43 29.48 5.48
N ILE A 294 -16.31 30.05 5.03
CA ILE A 294 -16.24 30.76 3.74
C ILE A 294 -15.13 30.19 2.87
N GLU A 295 -15.42 30.02 1.59
CA GLU A 295 -14.45 29.70 0.55
C GLU A 295 -14.00 30.99 -0.13
N THR A 296 -12.68 31.26 -0.13
CA THR A 296 -12.14 32.51 -0.67
C THR A 296 -10.71 32.37 -1.21
N GLU A 297 -10.34 33.24 -2.14
CA GLU A 297 -8.97 33.44 -2.59
C GLU A 297 -8.28 34.49 -1.71
N ILE A 298 -7.22 34.12 -1.02
CA ILE A 298 -6.52 34.98 -0.07
C ILE A 298 -5.25 35.52 -0.73
N PRO A 299 -5.04 36.84 -0.80
CA PRO A 299 -3.80 37.41 -1.30
C PRO A 299 -2.64 37.08 -0.36
N LEU A 300 -1.53 36.60 -0.93
CA LEU A 300 -0.32 36.21 -0.21
C LEU A 300 0.79 37.25 -0.44
N VAL A 301 1.31 37.82 0.65
CA VAL A 301 2.37 38.84 0.61
C VAL A 301 3.58 38.36 1.41
N LYS A 302 4.79 38.65 0.92
CA LYS A 302 6.01 38.38 1.69
C LYS A 302 6.14 39.40 2.83
N GLY A 303 6.34 38.92 4.05
CA GLY A 303 6.51 39.77 5.22
C GLY A 303 6.92 38.96 6.44
N ALA A 304 7.44 39.60 7.48
CA ALA A 304 7.93 38.88 8.67
C ALA A 304 6.78 38.18 9.42
N VAL A 305 6.94 36.90 9.72
CA VAL A 305 6.00 36.11 10.53
C VAL A 305 6.73 35.61 11.77
N ALA A 306 6.24 35.99 12.95
CA ALA A 306 6.83 35.57 14.22
C ALA A 306 6.92 34.04 14.31
N PRO A 307 8.00 33.48 14.88
CA PRO A 307 8.12 32.04 15.08
C PRO A 307 6.95 31.50 15.89
N LEU A 308 6.42 30.33 15.48
CA LEU A 308 5.39 29.62 16.22
C LEU A 308 5.84 29.46 17.69
N PRO A 309 5.00 29.80 18.69
CA PRO A 309 5.31 29.47 20.06
C PRO A 309 5.44 27.94 20.15
N VAL A 310 6.58 27.47 20.66
CA VAL A 310 6.79 26.05 20.98
C VAL A 310 5.83 25.72 22.13
N GLN A 311 4.58 25.40 21.81
CA GLN A 311 3.62 24.97 22.82
C GLN A 311 3.96 23.53 23.19
N ALA A 312 4.57 23.39 24.36
CA ALA A 312 4.57 22.14 25.09
C ALA A 312 3.12 21.64 25.18
N SER A 313 2.88 20.45 24.65
CA SER A 313 1.59 19.78 24.62
C SER A 313 0.88 19.88 25.98
N ALA A 314 -0.15 20.72 26.05
CA ALA A 314 -1.04 20.79 27.20
C ALA A 314 -2.08 19.68 27.05
N ALA A 315 -1.89 18.63 27.83
CA ALA A 315 -2.85 17.56 27.99
C ALA A 315 -4.15 18.04 28.67
N ALA A 316 -5.26 17.48 28.18
CA ALA A 316 -6.48 17.10 28.90
C ALA A 316 -7.48 18.18 29.34
N GLN A 317 -8.68 18.11 28.74
CA GLN A 317 -9.90 17.81 29.50
C GLN A 317 -10.74 16.75 28.77
N THR A 318 -10.85 15.58 29.38
CA THR A 318 -11.77 14.50 29.01
C THR A 318 -12.82 14.36 30.12
N ASN A 319 -14.09 14.31 29.72
CA ASN A 319 -15.18 13.61 30.41
C ASN A 319 -15.82 12.78 29.28
N GLY A 320 -16.01 11.47 29.29
CA GLY A 320 -15.88 10.43 30.30
C GLY A 320 -16.87 9.35 29.90
N VAL A 321 -16.40 8.25 29.29
CA VAL A 321 -17.11 6.96 29.25
C VAL A 321 -16.06 5.85 29.26
N GLU A 322 -16.04 5.10 30.36
CA GLU A 322 -15.17 3.95 30.62
C GLU A 322 -15.61 2.71 29.84
N GLY A 323 -14.64 1.94 29.32
CA GLY A 323 -14.85 0.51 29.07
C GLY A 323 -13.97 -0.16 28.00
N VAL A 324 -12.84 -0.74 28.45
CA VAL A 324 -12.04 -1.86 27.83
C VAL A 324 -10.80 -1.44 27.00
N PRO A 325 -9.60 -2.03 27.22
CA PRO A 325 -8.35 -1.28 27.38
C PRO A 325 -7.56 -1.11 26.07
N ALA A 326 -7.32 0.15 25.72
CA ALA A 326 -6.34 0.58 24.74
C ALA A 326 -4.91 0.52 25.32
N ALA A 327 -3.97 0.00 24.54
CA ALA A 327 -2.55 0.03 24.86
C ALA A 327 -2.06 1.47 25.01
N ALA A 328 -1.44 1.75 26.16
CA ALA A 328 -0.99 3.08 26.55
C ALA A 328 0.07 3.68 25.59
N PRO A 329 0.19 5.03 25.55
CA PRO A 329 1.17 5.74 24.73
C PRO A 329 2.58 5.50 25.27
N VAL A 330 3.54 5.25 24.38
CA VAL A 330 4.96 5.18 24.76
C VAL A 330 5.50 6.62 24.82
N PRO A 331 6.07 7.08 25.94
CA PRO A 331 6.64 8.42 26.04
C PRO A 331 7.90 8.56 25.18
N ALA A 332 8.20 9.80 24.76
CA ALA A 332 9.51 10.16 24.23
C ALA A 332 10.59 9.85 25.27
N VAL A 333 11.32 8.76 25.08
CA VAL A 333 12.42 8.34 25.94
C VAL A 333 13.67 9.17 25.58
N PRO A 334 14.46 9.64 26.56
CA PRO A 334 15.74 10.28 26.28
C PRO A 334 16.62 9.36 25.44
N VAL A 335 17.32 9.92 24.45
CA VAL A 335 18.39 9.23 23.71
C VAL A 335 19.39 8.63 24.69
N SER A 336 19.18 7.35 24.97
CA SER A 336 20.02 6.50 25.79
C SER A 336 20.75 5.59 24.82
N ASN A 337 22.08 5.59 24.84
CA ASN A 337 22.94 4.75 23.99
C ASN A 337 22.89 3.23 24.35
N ALA A 338 21.78 2.77 24.94
CA ALA A 338 21.57 1.37 25.30
C ALA A 338 20.47 0.77 24.41
N PRO A 339 20.66 -0.43 23.85
CA PRO A 339 19.63 -1.08 23.04
C PRO A 339 18.38 -1.32 23.89
N SER A 340 17.26 -0.69 23.52
CA SER A 340 15.95 -0.96 24.13
C SER A 340 15.54 -2.40 23.86
N LEU A 341 14.68 -2.96 24.73
CA LEU A 341 14.16 -4.32 24.58
C LEU A 341 13.50 -4.54 23.20
N GLY A 342 12.93 -3.48 22.61
CA GLY A 342 12.40 -3.46 21.25
C GLY A 342 13.48 -3.59 20.16
N ALA A 343 14.62 -2.91 20.29
CA ALA A 343 15.74 -3.02 19.35
C ALA A 343 16.35 -4.43 19.37
N LEU A 344 16.49 -5.03 20.56
CA LEU A 344 17.01 -6.39 20.69
C LEU A 344 16.03 -7.42 20.11
N THR A 345 14.72 -7.22 20.30
CA THR A 345 13.68 -8.06 19.71
C THR A 345 13.70 -7.96 18.18
N ALA A 346 13.84 -6.77 17.62
CA ALA A 346 13.94 -6.56 16.17
C ALA A 346 15.19 -7.23 15.57
N ILE A 347 16.34 -7.12 16.24
CA ILE A 347 17.58 -7.80 15.83
C ILE A 347 17.41 -9.33 15.86
N PHE A 348 16.73 -9.86 16.88
CA PHE A 348 16.43 -11.29 16.97
C PHE A 348 15.52 -11.75 15.83
N PHE A 349 14.41 -11.05 15.58
CA PHE A 349 13.52 -11.37 14.46
C PHE A 349 14.20 -11.20 13.09
N ALA A 350 15.10 -10.24 12.93
CA ALA A 350 15.90 -10.07 11.72
C ALA A 350 16.87 -11.24 11.50
N PHE A 351 17.50 -11.72 12.57
CA PHE A 351 18.35 -12.91 12.53
C PHE A 351 17.56 -14.17 12.16
N VAL A 352 16.39 -14.38 12.80
CA VAL A 352 15.48 -15.48 12.48
C VAL A 352 14.97 -15.37 11.04
N GLY A 353 14.61 -14.17 10.60
CA GLY A 353 14.23 -13.88 9.22
C GLY A 353 15.33 -14.26 8.23
N GLY A 354 16.59 -13.89 8.51
CA GLY A 354 17.75 -14.30 7.72
C GLY A 354 17.91 -15.82 7.61
N ILE A 355 17.66 -16.56 8.70
CA ILE A 355 17.66 -18.03 8.66
C ILE A 355 16.54 -18.55 7.76
N ILE A 356 15.33 -17.97 7.87
CA ILE A 356 14.16 -18.34 7.05
C ILE A 356 14.42 -18.09 5.55
N LEU A 357 15.15 -17.03 5.19
CA LEU A 357 15.48 -16.71 3.79
C LEU A 357 16.25 -17.84 3.08
N ASN A 358 16.94 -18.72 3.80
CA ASN A 358 17.59 -19.90 3.21
C ASN A 358 16.59 -20.95 2.71
N LEU A 359 15.35 -20.92 3.21
CA LEU A 359 14.27 -21.81 2.76
C LEU A 359 13.58 -21.29 1.49
N MET A 360 13.91 -20.07 1.02
CA MET A 360 13.33 -19.55 -0.20
C MET A 360 13.85 -20.29 -1.44
N PRO A 361 12.95 -20.64 -2.37
CA PRO A 361 13.27 -21.48 -3.53
C PRO A 361 14.32 -20.87 -4.48
N CYS A 362 14.53 -19.54 -4.47
CA CYS A 362 15.52 -18.87 -5.32
C CYS A 362 16.96 -18.97 -4.81
N VAL A 363 17.20 -19.34 -3.55
CA VAL A 363 18.55 -19.48 -2.96
C VAL A 363 19.12 -20.88 -3.22
N PHE A 364 18.24 -21.86 -3.44
CA PHE A 364 18.59 -23.25 -3.66
C PHE A 364 19.57 -23.51 -4.83
N PRO A 365 19.45 -22.83 -5.99
CA PRO A 365 20.39 -23.01 -7.11
C PRO A 365 21.84 -22.63 -6.78
N VAL A 366 22.05 -21.67 -5.88
CA VAL A 366 23.39 -21.24 -5.47
C VAL A 366 23.98 -22.19 -4.43
N LEU A 367 23.14 -22.72 -3.53
CA LEU A 367 23.54 -23.70 -2.52
C LEU A 367 24.05 -25.00 -3.15
N SER A 368 23.41 -25.50 -4.21
CA SER A 368 23.83 -26.76 -4.87
C SER A 368 25.22 -26.64 -5.54
N LEU A 369 25.51 -25.52 -6.19
CA LEU A 369 26.83 -25.24 -6.79
C LEU A 369 27.92 -25.15 -5.73
N LYS A 370 27.61 -24.57 -4.56
CA LYS A 370 28.58 -24.42 -3.48
C LYS A 370 28.83 -25.72 -2.73
N LEU A 371 27.84 -26.60 -2.63
CA LEU A 371 28.00 -27.95 -2.10
C LEU A 371 29.01 -28.76 -2.93
N LEU A 372 28.98 -28.60 -4.27
CA LEU A 372 29.95 -29.24 -5.16
C LEU A 372 31.37 -28.69 -4.97
N GLN A 373 31.53 -27.36 -4.83
CA GLN A 373 32.83 -26.74 -4.54
C GLN A 373 33.38 -27.12 -3.16
N LEU A 374 32.50 -27.32 -2.16
CA LEU A 374 32.86 -27.79 -0.83
C LEU A 374 33.37 -29.24 -0.86
N VAL A 375 32.71 -30.11 -1.63
CA VAL A 375 33.13 -31.50 -1.82
C VAL A 375 34.48 -31.56 -2.55
N ASP A 376 34.71 -30.72 -3.54
CA ASP A 376 35.99 -30.62 -4.24
C ASP A 376 37.10 -30.05 -3.34
N ALA A 377 36.82 -29.04 -2.52
CA ALA A 377 37.77 -28.49 -1.54
C ALA A 377 38.10 -29.49 -0.42
N ALA A 378 37.09 -30.24 0.06
CA ALA A 378 37.28 -31.33 1.03
C ALA A 378 38.14 -32.46 0.44
N ARG A 379 38.01 -32.76 -0.86
CA ARG A 379 38.88 -33.72 -1.57
C ARG A 379 40.31 -33.22 -1.74
N LYS A 380 40.52 -31.89 -1.81
CA LYS A 380 41.84 -31.26 -1.98
C LYS A 380 42.58 -30.98 -0.65
N GLY A 381 41.95 -31.23 0.50
CA GLY A 381 42.57 -31.03 1.82
C GLY A 381 42.68 -29.57 2.25
N GLU A 382 41.92 -28.66 1.62
CA GLU A 382 41.90 -27.24 1.98
C GLU A 382 41.09 -26.99 3.27
N ALA A 383 41.45 -25.94 4.01
CA ALA A 383 40.75 -25.57 5.26
C ALA A 383 39.35 -25.03 4.96
N ILE A 384 38.35 -25.93 4.96
CA ILE A 384 36.93 -25.68 4.67
C ILE A 384 36.36 -24.47 5.45
N ALA A 385 36.79 -24.28 6.70
CA ALA A 385 36.38 -23.15 7.54
C ALA A 385 36.71 -21.77 6.92
N ARG A 386 37.85 -21.64 6.21
CA ARG A 386 38.25 -20.37 5.56
C ARG A 386 37.28 -19.98 4.43
N HIS A 387 36.74 -20.96 3.71
CA HIS A 387 35.72 -20.72 2.68
C HIS A 387 34.39 -20.29 3.28
N GLY A 388 34.00 -20.87 4.42
CA GLY A 388 32.79 -20.47 5.17
C GLY A 388 32.87 -19.03 5.69
N ILE A 389 34.01 -18.65 6.26
CA ILE A 389 34.24 -17.28 6.75
C ILE A 389 34.26 -16.28 5.60
N ALA A 390 34.94 -16.59 4.48
CA ALA A 390 35.00 -15.71 3.32
C ALA A 390 33.63 -15.48 2.68
N PHE A 391 32.77 -16.50 2.64
CA PHE A 391 31.39 -16.38 2.19
C PHE A 391 30.58 -15.45 3.11
N THR A 392 30.66 -15.69 4.42
CA THR A 392 29.97 -14.90 5.44
C THR A 392 30.40 -13.43 5.37
N ALA A 393 31.70 -13.19 5.19
CA ALA A 393 32.24 -11.84 5.01
C ALA A 393 31.67 -11.17 3.74
N GLY A 394 31.50 -11.89 2.63
CA GLY A 394 30.88 -11.37 1.41
C GLY A 394 29.42 -10.96 1.60
N VAL A 395 28.64 -11.79 2.33
CA VAL A 395 27.24 -11.50 2.67
C VAL A 395 27.13 -10.30 3.62
N CYS A 396 27.93 -10.27 4.69
CA CYS A 396 27.91 -9.14 5.63
C CYS A 396 28.37 -7.83 4.97
N ALA A 397 29.40 -7.87 4.12
CA ALA A 397 29.89 -6.69 3.40
C ALA A 397 28.84 -6.13 2.44
N THR A 398 28.10 -6.99 1.74
CA THR A 398 26.99 -6.55 0.87
C THR A 398 25.82 -5.99 1.65
N MET A 399 25.43 -6.60 2.77
CA MET A 399 24.37 -6.07 3.64
C MET A 399 24.74 -4.73 4.26
N LEU A 400 26.01 -4.54 4.64
CA LEU A 400 26.51 -3.25 5.11
C LEU A 400 26.51 -2.20 4.00
N ALA A 401 26.92 -2.56 2.79
CA ALA A 401 26.88 -1.65 1.65
C ALA A 401 25.43 -1.23 1.33
N LEU A 402 24.48 -2.17 1.29
CA LEU A 402 23.07 -1.89 1.08
C LEU A 402 22.47 -1.01 2.18
N SER A 403 22.77 -1.31 3.45
CA SER A 403 22.36 -0.49 4.59
C SER A 403 22.94 0.92 4.52
N GLY A 404 24.21 1.06 4.13
CA GLY A 404 24.87 2.36 3.98
C GLY A 404 24.24 3.20 2.87
N VAL A 405 23.96 2.60 1.71
CA VAL A 405 23.25 3.25 0.61
C VAL A 405 21.84 3.69 1.04
N LEU A 406 21.10 2.81 1.71
CA LEU A 406 19.76 3.12 2.23
C LEU A 406 19.79 4.31 3.21
N LEU A 407 20.73 4.31 4.16
CA LEU A 407 20.86 5.38 5.15
C LEU A 407 21.32 6.70 4.53
N ALA A 408 22.18 6.66 3.51
CA ALA A 408 22.58 7.84 2.76
C ALA A 408 21.38 8.46 2.00
N LEU A 409 20.54 7.62 1.39
CA LEU A 409 19.33 8.06 0.70
C LEU A 409 18.27 8.58 1.67
N ARG A 410 18.13 7.98 2.85
CA ARG A 410 17.28 8.48 3.95
C ARG A 410 17.71 9.88 4.40
N GLY A 411 19.02 10.12 4.51
CA GLY A 411 19.56 11.45 4.85
C GLY A 411 19.29 12.51 3.78
N ALA A 412 19.05 12.12 2.53
CA ALA A 412 18.72 13.00 1.42
C ALA A 412 17.22 13.33 1.31
N GLY A 413 16.39 12.88 2.28
CA GLY A 413 14.95 13.18 2.29
C GLY A 413 14.12 12.37 1.28
N ALA A 414 14.72 11.43 0.56
CA ALA A 414 14.00 10.55 -0.33
C ALA A 414 13.22 9.51 0.50
N ALA A 415 11.90 9.68 0.60
CA ALA A 415 10.99 8.69 1.18
C ALA A 415 10.87 7.46 0.24
N LEU A 416 11.94 6.65 0.19
CA LEU A 416 11.95 5.41 -0.58
C LEU A 416 11.19 4.33 0.20
N GLY A 417 9.87 4.29 0.00
CA GLY A 417 9.05 3.16 0.41
C GLY A 417 9.54 1.89 -0.28
N TRP A 418 10.03 0.92 0.49
CA TRP A 418 10.36 -0.41 -0.02
C TRP A 418 9.08 -1.10 -0.49
N GLY A 419 8.83 -1.04 -1.81
CA GLY A 419 7.59 -1.51 -2.42
C GLY A 419 7.03 -0.60 -3.51
N PHE A 420 7.50 0.66 -3.63
CA PHE A 420 7.12 1.55 -4.75
C PHE A 420 7.43 0.93 -6.11
N GLN A 421 8.47 0.09 -6.17
CA GLN A 421 8.80 -0.70 -7.35
C GLN A 421 7.65 -1.62 -7.81
N LEU A 422 6.83 -2.14 -6.90
CA LEU A 422 5.66 -2.96 -7.25
C LEU A 422 4.47 -2.13 -7.75
N GLN A 423 4.50 -0.79 -7.64
CA GLN A 423 3.49 0.08 -8.24
C GLN A 423 3.77 0.36 -9.72
N ASN A 424 5.01 0.13 -10.18
CA ASN A 424 5.37 0.30 -11.58
C ASN A 424 5.07 -0.99 -12.38
N PRO A 425 4.15 -0.96 -13.37
CA PRO A 425 3.75 -2.15 -14.11
C PRO A 425 4.90 -2.81 -14.87
N ALA A 426 5.87 -2.04 -15.37
CA ALA A 426 7.04 -2.57 -16.08
C ALA A 426 7.96 -3.39 -15.15
N VAL A 427 8.12 -2.94 -13.91
CA VAL A 427 8.93 -3.65 -12.91
C VAL A 427 8.24 -4.96 -12.50
N VAL A 428 6.92 -4.93 -12.31
CA VAL A 428 6.13 -6.13 -12.01
C VAL A 428 6.17 -7.13 -13.18
N ALA A 429 6.05 -6.66 -14.43
CA ALA A 429 6.19 -7.49 -15.63
C ALA A 429 7.59 -8.14 -15.71
N GLY A 430 8.65 -7.36 -15.46
CA GLY A 430 10.02 -7.88 -15.38
C GLY A 430 10.21 -8.96 -14.31
N LEU A 431 9.61 -8.79 -13.12
CA LEU A 431 9.64 -9.79 -12.06
C LEU A 431 8.86 -11.07 -12.43
N ILE A 432 7.72 -10.94 -13.12
CA ILE A 432 6.95 -12.09 -13.64
C ILE A 432 7.80 -12.92 -14.60
N LEU A 433 8.50 -12.27 -15.55
CA LEU A 433 9.38 -12.96 -16.49
C LEU A 433 10.57 -13.62 -15.80
N LEU A 434 11.20 -12.92 -14.84
CA LEU A 434 12.31 -13.47 -14.05
C LEU A 434 11.88 -14.71 -13.25
N PHE A 435 10.76 -14.63 -12.54
CA PHE A 435 10.23 -15.75 -11.75
C PHE A 435 9.77 -16.89 -12.67
N GLY A 436 9.25 -16.57 -13.86
CA GLY A 436 8.96 -17.52 -14.92
C GLY A 436 10.18 -18.31 -15.36
N ALA A 437 11.30 -17.62 -15.63
CA ALA A 437 12.56 -18.25 -15.99
C ALA A 437 13.06 -19.17 -14.86
N ILE A 438 13.08 -18.69 -13.62
CA ILE A 438 13.51 -19.49 -12.45
C ILE A 438 12.61 -20.72 -12.26
N THR A 439 11.29 -20.56 -12.40
CA THR A 439 10.32 -21.66 -12.31
C THR A 439 10.59 -22.70 -13.40
N ALA A 440 10.85 -22.26 -14.63
CA ALA A 440 11.16 -23.16 -15.73
C ALA A 440 12.50 -23.91 -15.52
N ASN A 441 13.50 -23.25 -14.90
CA ASN A 441 14.76 -23.90 -14.53
C ASN A 441 14.55 -24.95 -13.44
N LEU A 442 13.78 -24.64 -12.40
CA LEU A 442 13.46 -25.59 -11.32
C LEU A 442 12.60 -26.77 -11.80
N ALA A 443 11.69 -26.53 -12.75
CA ALA A 443 10.91 -27.57 -13.41
C ALA A 443 11.77 -28.52 -14.26
N GLY A 444 13.02 -28.14 -14.55
CA GLY A 444 13.95 -28.92 -15.36
C GLY A 444 13.70 -28.80 -16.87
N LEU A 445 13.04 -27.73 -17.32
CA LEU A 445 12.87 -27.45 -18.76
C LEU A 445 14.20 -27.12 -19.44
N TYR A 446 15.15 -26.56 -18.68
CA TYR A 446 16.49 -26.21 -19.13
C TYR A 446 17.45 -26.09 -17.93
N GLU A 447 18.72 -26.43 -18.13
CA GLU A 447 19.76 -26.33 -17.09
C GLU A 447 20.66 -25.14 -17.40
N PHE A 448 20.26 -23.95 -16.96
CA PHE A 448 21.11 -22.75 -17.04
C PHE A 448 21.69 -22.46 -15.67
N THR A 449 22.97 -22.76 -15.52
CA THR A 449 23.78 -22.20 -14.46
C THR A 449 24.25 -20.82 -14.92
N LEU A 450 23.53 -19.75 -14.55
CA LEU A 450 23.93 -18.35 -14.78
C LEU A 450 25.39 -18.07 -14.36
N GLY A 451 25.93 -18.87 -13.43
CA GLY A 451 27.32 -18.82 -12.97
C GLY A 451 28.37 -19.45 -13.91
N THR A 452 28.04 -20.06 -15.05
CA THR A 452 29.06 -20.64 -15.95
C THR A 452 29.26 -19.86 -17.24
N GLY A 453 28.30 -19.07 -17.72
CA GLY A 453 28.49 -18.25 -18.93
C GLY A 453 29.18 -16.92 -18.65
N VAL A 454 28.66 -16.16 -17.69
CA VAL A 454 29.17 -14.82 -17.35
C VAL A 454 30.43 -14.91 -16.46
N ALA A 455 30.50 -15.92 -15.58
CA ALA A 455 31.73 -16.18 -14.85
C ALA A 455 32.83 -16.76 -15.75
N ASN A 456 32.51 -17.52 -16.82
CA ASN A 456 33.55 -17.99 -17.73
C ASN A 456 34.04 -16.93 -18.73
N MET A 457 33.27 -15.89 -19.03
CA MET A 457 33.72 -14.85 -19.99
C MET A 457 34.55 -13.73 -19.37
N SER A 458 34.34 -13.38 -18.09
CA SER A 458 35.14 -12.34 -17.42
C SER A 458 35.98 -12.82 -16.23
N PHE A 459 35.70 -14.00 -15.67
CA PHE A 459 36.43 -14.53 -14.50
C PHE A 459 37.24 -15.80 -14.77
N ALA A 460 37.10 -16.48 -15.92
CA ALA A 460 37.91 -17.66 -16.28
C ALA A 460 39.40 -17.36 -16.48
N LYS A 461 39.80 -16.09 -16.54
CA LYS A 461 41.23 -15.70 -16.59
C LYS A 461 41.85 -15.46 -15.21
N ALA A 462 41.05 -15.45 -14.14
CA ALA A 462 41.54 -15.37 -12.76
C ALA A 462 41.95 -16.77 -12.27
N LYS A 463 43.09 -17.25 -12.76
CA LYS A 463 43.80 -18.41 -12.23
C LYS A 463 44.38 -18.04 -10.85
N LYS A 464 43.59 -18.16 -9.77
CA LYS A 464 44.08 -18.21 -8.38
C LYS A 464 43.01 -18.72 -7.41
N ASP A 465 43.43 -19.68 -6.60
CA ASP A 465 42.65 -20.59 -5.77
C ASP A 465 41.84 -19.97 -4.61
N GLY A 466 40.77 -20.69 -4.24
CA GLY A 466 40.35 -20.92 -2.86
C GLY A 466 39.35 -19.93 -2.24
N VAL A 467 39.81 -18.75 -1.85
CA VAL A 467 39.11 -17.88 -0.88
C VAL A 467 38.38 -16.68 -1.51
N PRO A 468 38.96 -15.90 -2.44
CA PRO A 468 38.27 -14.74 -3.02
C PRO A 468 37.03 -15.12 -3.84
N GLN A 469 37.05 -16.29 -4.49
CA GLN A 469 35.85 -16.84 -5.16
C GLN A 469 34.72 -17.15 -4.15
N SER A 470 35.07 -17.58 -2.94
CA SER A 470 34.10 -17.84 -1.86
C SER A 470 33.46 -16.54 -1.35
N PHE A 471 34.21 -15.43 -1.36
CA PHE A 471 33.70 -14.08 -1.06
C PHE A 471 32.76 -13.57 -2.16
N LEU A 472 33.19 -13.63 -3.43
CA LEU A 472 32.36 -13.19 -4.57
C LEU A 472 31.05 -13.98 -4.67
N THR A 473 31.07 -15.27 -4.36
CA THR A 473 29.83 -16.08 -4.32
C THR A 473 28.88 -15.64 -3.21
N GLY A 474 29.38 -15.07 -2.11
CA GLY A 474 28.57 -14.42 -1.07
C GLY A 474 27.89 -13.15 -1.58
N VAL A 475 28.65 -12.31 -2.28
CA VAL A 475 28.13 -11.09 -2.90
C VAL A 475 27.03 -11.41 -3.92
N LEU A 476 27.29 -12.38 -4.80
CA LEU A 476 26.34 -12.80 -5.83
C LEU A 476 25.07 -13.40 -5.24
N ALA A 477 25.19 -14.14 -4.13
CA ALA A 477 24.04 -14.73 -3.45
C ALA A 477 23.06 -13.67 -2.96
N VAL A 478 23.54 -12.56 -2.39
CA VAL A 478 22.68 -11.45 -1.95
C VAL A 478 22.00 -10.76 -3.13
N ILE A 479 22.72 -10.50 -4.21
CA ILE A 479 22.18 -9.83 -5.41
C ILE A 479 21.07 -10.67 -6.06
N ILE A 480 21.29 -11.98 -6.22
CA ILE A 480 20.32 -12.89 -6.83
C ILE A 480 19.12 -13.16 -5.90
N ALA A 481 19.32 -13.16 -4.58
CA ALA A 481 18.24 -13.35 -3.62
C ALA A 481 17.29 -12.14 -3.53
N SER A 482 17.79 -10.93 -3.72
CA SER A 482 17.04 -9.68 -3.58
C SER A 482 15.62 -9.66 -4.18
N PRO A 483 15.38 -10.09 -5.44
CA PRO A 483 14.04 -10.06 -6.04
C PRO A 483 13.02 -10.99 -5.35
N CYS A 484 13.45 -12.10 -4.73
CA CYS A 484 12.54 -13.01 -4.04
C CYS A 484 12.34 -12.65 -2.56
N THR A 485 13.32 -11.99 -1.94
CA THR A 485 13.25 -11.61 -0.53
C THR A 485 12.48 -10.31 -0.30
N ALA A 486 12.18 -9.55 -1.36
CA ALA A 486 11.50 -8.26 -1.28
C ALA A 486 10.15 -8.30 -0.51
N PRO A 487 9.23 -9.28 -0.70
CA PRO A 487 7.97 -9.33 0.06
C PRO A 487 8.18 -9.60 1.55
N PHE A 488 9.22 -10.34 1.92
CA PHE A 488 9.49 -10.73 3.30
C PHE A 488 10.32 -9.70 4.06
N MET A 489 11.18 -8.96 3.36
CA MET A 489 12.02 -7.93 3.98
C MET A 489 11.27 -6.63 4.29
N GLY A 490 10.06 -6.41 3.74
CA GLY A 490 9.28 -5.18 3.91
C GLY A 490 9.08 -4.76 5.36
N ALA A 491 8.75 -5.70 6.26
CA ALA A 491 8.56 -5.41 7.69
C ALA A 491 9.87 -5.03 8.40
N ALA A 492 10.97 -5.71 8.08
CA ALA A 492 12.30 -5.42 8.65
C ALA A 492 12.81 -4.05 8.19
N LEU A 493 12.55 -3.71 6.93
CA LEU A 493 12.91 -2.43 6.33
C LEU A 493 12.04 -1.29 6.85
N GLY A 494 10.73 -1.49 6.99
CA GLY A 494 9.82 -0.51 7.59
C GLY A 494 10.24 -0.13 9.02
N TYR A 495 10.64 -1.11 9.82
CA TYR A 495 11.22 -0.84 11.14
C TYR A 495 12.59 -0.14 11.06
N ALA A 496 13.46 -0.53 10.12
CA ALA A 496 14.78 0.10 9.96
C ALA A 496 14.68 1.59 9.55
N LEU A 497 13.61 1.98 8.83
CA LEU A 497 13.35 3.37 8.43
C LEU A 497 12.94 4.27 9.61
N THR A 498 12.35 3.72 10.66
CA THR A 498 11.97 4.48 11.87
C THR A 498 13.00 4.33 13.00
N ALA A 499 13.86 3.32 12.95
CA ALA A 499 14.92 3.09 13.93
C ALA A 499 16.11 4.06 13.80
N THR A 500 16.92 4.14 14.86
CA THR A 500 18.19 4.89 14.86
C THR A 500 19.22 4.24 13.93
N VAL A 501 20.13 5.05 13.36
CA VAL A 501 21.22 4.60 12.47
C VAL A 501 21.95 3.35 12.97
N PRO A 502 22.42 3.25 14.23
CA PRO A 502 23.11 2.05 14.71
C PRO A 502 22.21 0.82 14.78
N VAL A 503 20.91 0.98 15.12
CA VAL A 503 19.96 -0.13 15.17
C VAL A 503 19.63 -0.64 13.76
N ALA A 504 19.47 0.26 12.78
CA ALA A 504 19.27 -0.13 11.39
C ALA A 504 20.45 -0.96 10.85
N VAL A 505 21.69 -0.50 11.06
CA VAL A 505 22.90 -1.26 10.67
C VAL A 505 22.96 -2.62 11.37
N ALA A 506 22.62 -2.67 12.67
CA ALA A 506 22.59 -3.92 13.43
C ALA A 506 21.54 -4.91 12.89
N VAL A 507 20.36 -4.45 12.47
CA VAL A 507 19.31 -5.28 11.86
C VAL A 507 19.78 -5.88 10.53
N PHE A 508 20.38 -5.09 9.64
CA PHE A 508 20.92 -5.59 8.37
C PHE A 508 22.07 -6.59 8.56
N LEU A 509 22.95 -6.34 9.53
CA LEU A 509 24.00 -7.29 9.90
C LEU A 509 23.42 -8.58 10.46
N ALA A 510 22.44 -8.51 11.36
CA ALA A 510 21.78 -9.68 11.93
C ALA A 510 21.10 -10.52 10.86
N LEU A 511 20.45 -9.89 9.89
CA LEU A 511 19.84 -10.57 8.75
C LEU A 511 20.88 -11.25 7.84
N GLY A 512 21.99 -10.57 7.52
CA GLY A 512 23.09 -11.15 6.75
C GLY A 512 23.82 -12.30 7.48
N LEU A 513 23.96 -12.18 8.80
CA LEU A 513 24.48 -13.25 9.65
C LEU A 513 23.53 -14.43 9.68
N GLY A 514 22.22 -14.20 9.83
CA GLY A 514 21.19 -15.25 9.79
C GLY A 514 21.19 -16.01 8.46
N MET A 515 21.35 -15.29 7.34
CA MET A 515 21.43 -15.88 6.00
C MET A 515 22.68 -16.76 5.83
N SER A 516 23.83 -16.35 6.36
CA SER A 516 25.11 -17.07 6.21
C SER A 516 25.36 -18.16 7.27
N LEU A 517 24.65 -18.12 8.40
CA LEU A 517 24.81 -19.02 9.54
C LEU A 517 24.72 -20.51 9.16
N PRO A 518 23.73 -21.00 8.38
CA PRO A 518 23.63 -22.43 8.10
C PRO A 518 24.85 -22.96 7.35
N TRP A 519 25.41 -22.15 6.45
CA TRP A 519 26.60 -22.52 5.68
C TRP A 519 27.87 -22.45 6.53
N LEU A 520 28.01 -21.40 7.35
CA LEU A 520 29.12 -21.27 8.27
C LEU A 520 29.16 -22.46 9.25
N LEU A 521 27.99 -22.87 9.75
CA LEU A 521 27.83 -23.99 10.66
C LEU A 521 28.23 -25.33 10.01
N LEU A 522 27.83 -25.56 8.75
CA LEU A 522 28.24 -26.74 7.98
C LEU A 522 29.77 -26.79 7.74
N CYS A 523 30.42 -25.64 7.55
CA CYS A 523 31.87 -25.57 7.38
C CYS A 523 32.66 -25.79 8.68
N ILE A 524 32.08 -25.42 9.83
CA ILE A 524 32.71 -25.60 11.15
C ILE A 524 32.54 -27.04 11.66
N PHE A 525 31.39 -27.66 11.39
CA PHE A 525 31.08 -29.02 11.83
C PHE A 525 31.05 -30.01 10.66
N PRO A 526 32.21 -30.55 10.22
CA PRO A 526 32.29 -31.49 9.10
C PRO A 526 31.51 -32.80 9.36
N ALA A 527 31.21 -33.12 10.61
CA ALA A 527 30.34 -34.26 10.97
C ALA A 527 28.91 -34.11 10.44
N TRP A 528 28.38 -32.88 10.34
CA TRP A 528 27.04 -32.63 9.81
C TRP A 528 27.02 -32.73 8.28
N ALA A 529 28.14 -32.41 7.62
CA ALA A 529 28.30 -32.60 6.19
C ALA A 529 28.25 -34.08 5.79
N ALA A 530 28.66 -35.00 6.66
CA ALA A 530 28.53 -36.44 6.44
C ALA A 530 27.09 -36.95 6.51
N TRP A 531 26.17 -36.18 7.11
CA TRP A 531 24.75 -36.53 7.24
C TRP A 531 23.91 -36.08 6.03
N LEU A 532 24.46 -35.21 5.18
CA LEU A 532 23.80 -34.76 3.96
C LEU A 532 23.65 -35.94 2.97
N PRO A 533 22.43 -36.23 2.49
CA PRO A 533 22.22 -37.29 1.50
C PRO A 533 22.96 -36.92 0.21
N LYS A 534 23.60 -37.92 -0.40
CA LYS A 534 24.30 -37.74 -1.68
C LYS A 534 23.33 -37.18 -2.74
N PRO A 535 23.77 -36.24 -3.60
CA PRO A 535 22.93 -35.72 -4.67
C PRO A 535 22.47 -36.90 -5.56
N GLY A 536 21.15 -37.01 -5.75
CA GLY A 536 20.51 -38.14 -6.41
C GLY A 536 19.07 -37.81 -6.81
N PRO A 537 18.24 -38.80 -7.20
CA PRO A 537 16.89 -38.57 -7.73
C PRO A 537 15.94 -37.81 -6.80
N TRP A 538 16.19 -37.87 -5.48
CA TRP A 538 15.43 -37.10 -4.50
C TRP A 538 15.61 -35.58 -4.68
N MET A 539 16.81 -35.12 -5.06
CA MET A 539 17.09 -33.70 -5.30
C MET A 539 16.29 -33.15 -6.50
N GLU A 540 16.11 -33.96 -7.55
CA GLU A 540 15.26 -33.61 -8.69
C GLU A 540 13.78 -33.49 -8.30
N THR A 541 13.33 -34.38 -7.41
CA THR A 541 11.95 -34.34 -6.90
C THR A 541 11.74 -33.08 -6.05
N PHE A 542 12.68 -32.78 -5.14
CA PHE A 542 12.63 -31.58 -4.32
C PHE A 542 12.67 -30.30 -5.15
N ARG A 543 13.53 -30.24 -6.18
CA ARG A 543 13.61 -29.11 -7.13
C ARG A 543 12.25 -28.83 -7.79
N LYS A 544 11.58 -29.88 -8.27
CA LYS A 544 10.24 -29.78 -8.88
C LYS A 544 9.17 -29.35 -7.88
N VAL A 545 9.23 -29.83 -6.64
CA VAL A 545 8.31 -29.40 -5.57
C VAL A 545 8.48 -27.91 -5.27
N MET A 546 9.72 -27.40 -5.25
CA MET A 546 10.02 -25.97 -5.04
C MET A 546 9.66 -25.06 -6.22
N ALA A 547 9.41 -25.61 -7.41
CA ALA A 547 8.89 -24.84 -8.55
C ALA A 547 7.43 -24.40 -8.33
N VAL A 548 6.65 -25.17 -7.56
CA VAL A 548 5.23 -24.88 -7.28
C VAL A 548 5.03 -23.54 -6.55
N PRO A 549 5.69 -23.24 -5.41
CA PRO A 549 5.53 -21.95 -4.74
C PRO A 549 6.03 -20.77 -5.60
N MET A 550 7.03 -20.98 -6.47
CA MET A 550 7.45 -19.95 -7.43
C MET A 550 6.39 -19.68 -8.50
N ALA A 551 5.74 -20.73 -9.02
CA ALA A 551 4.61 -20.56 -9.93
C ALA A 551 3.43 -19.83 -9.26
N LEU A 552 3.16 -20.11 -7.98
CA LEU A 552 2.15 -19.37 -7.21
C LEU A 552 2.52 -17.89 -7.04
N ALA A 553 3.81 -17.57 -6.85
CA ALA A 553 4.26 -16.18 -6.80
C ALA A 553 4.03 -15.43 -8.13
N ILE A 554 4.20 -16.11 -9.28
CA ILE A 554 3.85 -15.54 -10.59
C ILE A 554 2.35 -15.23 -10.68
N LEU A 555 1.49 -16.15 -10.21
CA LEU A 555 0.05 -15.92 -10.18
C LEU A 555 -0.33 -14.73 -9.29
N TRP A 556 0.32 -14.61 -8.13
CA TRP A 556 0.13 -13.47 -7.24
C TRP A 556 0.57 -12.15 -7.89
N LEU A 557 1.76 -12.11 -8.52
CA LEU A 557 2.22 -10.93 -9.26
C LEU A 557 1.30 -10.59 -10.44
N GLY A 558 0.75 -11.60 -11.12
CA GLY A 558 -0.26 -11.41 -12.17
C GLY A 558 -1.54 -10.79 -11.63
N TRP A 559 -2.00 -11.19 -10.44
CA TRP A 559 -3.12 -10.53 -9.77
C TRP A 559 -2.81 -9.06 -9.42
N VAL A 560 -1.61 -8.75 -8.93
CA VAL A 560 -1.17 -7.38 -8.67
C VAL A 560 -1.13 -6.55 -9.97
N LEU A 561 -0.55 -7.09 -11.04
CA LEU A 561 -0.49 -6.43 -12.35
C LEU A 561 -1.89 -6.18 -12.94
N SER A 562 -2.86 -7.07 -12.66
CA SER A 562 -4.25 -6.90 -13.12
C SER A 562 -4.95 -5.67 -12.53
N LYS A 563 -4.43 -5.13 -11.43
CA LYS A 563 -4.94 -3.90 -10.82
C LYS A 563 -4.26 -2.64 -11.35
N GLN A 564 -3.17 -2.78 -12.11
CA GLN A 564 -2.36 -1.66 -12.61
C GLN A 564 -2.49 -1.43 -14.11
N VAL A 565 -2.89 -2.45 -14.87
CA VAL A 565 -2.88 -2.44 -16.34
C VAL A 565 -4.19 -2.93 -16.92
N ASP A 566 -4.58 -2.36 -18.06
CA ASP A 566 -5.73 -2.81 -18.86
C ASP A 566 -5.57 -4.26 -19.35
N PHE A 567 -6.69 -4.86 -19.78
CA PHE A 567 -6.74 -6.21 -20.32
C PHE A 567 -5.71 -6.47 -21.43
N PHE A 568 -5.47 -5.47 -22.30
CA PHE A 568 -4.50 -5.60 -23.40
C PHE A 568 -3.06 -5.74 -22.88
N GLY A 569 -2.66 -4.93 -21.90
CA GLY A 569 -1.31 -5.02 -21.34
C GLY A 569 -1.10 -6.31 -20.53
N MET A 570 -2.13 -6.82 -19.86
CA MET A 570 -2.07 -8.16 -19.24
C MET A 570 -1.79 -9.25 -20.28
N MET A 571 -2.47 -9.22 -21.43
CA MET A 571 -2.23 -10.19 -22.51
C MET A 571 -0.82 -10.09 -23.09
N VAL A 572 -0.25 -8.89 -23.18
CA VAL A 572 1.14 -8.69 -23.62
C VAL A 572 2.12 -9.37 -22.67
N VAL A 573 1.98 -9.19 -21.35
CA VAL A 573 2.87 -9.82 -20.37
C VAL A 573 2.72 -11.34 -20.36
N VAL A 574 1.49 -11.86 -20.46
CA VAL A 574 1.25 -13.31 -20.54
C VAL A 574 1.85 -13.90 -21.82
N ALA A 575 1.74 -13.21 -22.96
CA ALA A 575 2.39 -13.62 -24.20
C ALA A 575 3.92 -13.57 -24.09
N GLY A 576 4.45 -12.54 -23.43
CA GLY A 576 5.86 -12.41 -23.09
C GLY A 576 6.37 -13.59 -22.25
N LEU A 577 5.63 -13.97 -21.20
CA LEU A 577 5.95 -15.11 -20.36
C LEU A 577 5.87 -16.44 -21.14
N ALA A 578 4.84 -16.64 -21.96
CA ALA A 578 4.69 -17.83 -22.79
C ALA A 578 5.83 -17.97 -23.80
N SER A 579 6.17 -16.88 -24.51
CA SER A 579 7.29 -16.86 -25.46
C SER A 579 8.63 -17.14 -24.78
N LEU A 580 8.86 -16.60 -23.57
CA LEU A 580 10.04 -16.88 -22.76
C LEU A 580 10.13 -18.38 -22.41
N ILE A 581 9.05 -18.99 -21.93
CA ILE A 581 9.02 -20.41 -21.58
C ILE A 581 9.34 -21.28 -22.81
N VAL A 582 8.78 -20.95 -23.98
CA VAL A 582 9.09 -21.68 -25.23
C VAL A 582 10.55 -21.49 -25.65
N ALA A 583 11.10 -20.27 -25.55
CA ALA A 583 12.51 -20.02 -25.85
C ALA A 583 13.45 -20.83 -24.93
N LEU A 584 13.14 -20.87 -23.63
CA LEU A 584 13.88 -21.63 -22.63
C LEU A 584 13.76 -23.14 -22.85
N TRP A 585 12.59 -23.63 -23.26
CA TRP A 585 12.41 -25.03 -23.61
C TRP A 585 13.25 -25.44 -24.83
N LEU A 586 13.33 -24.57 -25.85
CA LEU A 586 14.20 -24.80 -27.02
C LEU A 586 15.69 -24.81 -26.62
N LEU A 587 16.10 -23.92 -25.71
CA LEU A 587 17.46 -23.93 -25.13
C LEU A 587 17.78 -25.26 -24.44
N GLY A 588 16.88 -25.77 -23.60
CA GLY A 588 17.05 -27.08 -22.96
C GLY A 588 17.16 -28.22 -23.98
N ARG A 589 16.39 -28.15 -25.08
CA ARG A 589 16.47 -29.11 -26.18
C ARG A 589 17.84 -29.10 -26.89
N GLU A 590 18.43 -27.92 -27.08
CA GLU A 590 19.78 -27.78 -27.63
C GLU A 590 20.84 -28.39 -26.70
N GLN A 591 20.72 -28.20 -25.39
CA GLN A 591 21.65 -28.76 -24.38
C GLN A 591 21.66 -30.30 -24.39
N TRP A 592 20.51 -30.94 -24.62
CA TRP A 592 20.39 -32.39 -24.74
C TRP A 592 20.62 -32.93 -26.17
N GLY A 593 21.19 -32.12 -27.07
CA GLY A 593 21.63 -32.57 -28.40
C GLY A 593 20.53 -32.71 -29.46
N ARG A 594 19.34 -32.13 -29.26
CA ARG A 594 18.20 -32.23 -30.19
C ARG A 594 17.95 -30.94 -30.98
N GLY A 595 18.54 -30.84 -32.18
CA GLY A 595 18.21 -29.87 -33.26
C GLY A 595 18.39 -28.37 -32.92
N LYS A 596 19.18 -27.64 -33.72
CA LYS A 596 19.48 -26.21 -33.51
C LYS A 596 18.51 -25.28 -34.24
N ASN A 597 17.72 -24.49 -33.52
CA ASN A 597 16.83 -23.47 -34.08
C ASN A 597 17.10 -22.08 -33.46
N ARG A 598 18.37 -21.65 -33.48
CA ARG A 598 18.86 -20.36 -32.96
C ARG A 598 18.09 -19.11 -33.42
N PRO A 599 17.65 -18.94 -34.68
CA PRO A 599 16.92 -17.73 -35.09
C PRO A 599 15.54 -17.63 -34.43
N LEU A 600 14.83 -18.76 -34.28
CA LEU A 600 13.51 -18.80 -33.63
C LEU A 600 13.62 -18.53 -32.12
N MET A 601 14.68 -19.04 -31.49
CA MET A 601 14.99 -18.78 -30.09
C MET A 601 15.30 -17.30 -29.81
N LEU A 602 16.11 -16.66 -30.67
CA LEU A 602 16.40 -15.23 -30.57
C LEU A 602 15.14 -14.38 -30.79
N PHE A 603 14.30 -14.74 -31.76
CA PHE A 603 13.03 -14.05 -32.00
C PHE A 603 12.10 -14.10 -30.78
N LEU A 604 11.95 -15.28 -30.15
CA LEU A 604 11.10 -15.44 -28.96
C LEU A 604 11.66 -14.73 -27.73
N LEU A 605 12.99 -14.66 -27.57
CA LEU A 605 13.62 -13.86 -26.51
C LEU A 605 13.37 -12.36 -26.70
N VAL A 606 13.51 -11.85 -27.93
CA VAL A 606 13.20 -10.45 -28.24
C VAL A 606 11.72 -10.16 -27.99
N LEU A 607 10.83 -11.06 -28.38
CA LEU A 607 9.39 -10.93 -28.11
C LEU A 607 9.07 -10.92 -26.61
N SER A 608 9.77 -11.74 -25.81
CA SER A 608 9.59 -11.75 -24.36
C SER A 608 10.06 -10.46 -23.69
N ILE A 609 11.16 -9.86 -24.17
CA ILE A 609 11.67 -8.59 -23.66
C ILE A 609 10.76 -7.43 -24.08
N ALA A 610 10.23 -7.47 -25.30
CA ALA A 610 9.28 -6.45 -25.78
C ALA A 610 7.92 -6.50 -25.05
N GLY A 611 7.60 -7.61 -24.39
CA GLY A 611 6.40 -7.76 -23.58
C GLY A 611 6.57 -7.39 -22.10
N ALA A 612 7.80 -7.07 -21.66
CA ALA A 612 8.13 -6.58 -20.32
C ALA A 612 8.17 -5.05 -20.32
#